data_AF-A0A8J6LZU1-F1
#
_entry.id   AF-A0A8J6LZU1-F1
#
_cell.length_a   1.000
_cell.length_b   1.000
_cell.length_c   1.000
_cell.angle_alpha   90.00
_cell.angle_beta   90.00
_cell.angle_gamma   90.00
#
_symmetry.space_group_name_H-M   'P 1'
#
loop_
_entity.id
_entity.type
_entity.pdbx_description
1 polymer ?
#
loop_
_entity_poly.entity_id
_entity_poly.type
_entity_poly.pdbx_seq_one_letter_code
_entity_poly.pdbx_strand_id
1 'polypeptide(L)'
;MRQAVPRSGYPAAAETAAFRDAYRAEIVPESYSGWGHFRAIFGGYGAVFLLCLLLLDRVSGWEWAVPPVTFLYANLSEYFGHRFAMHRRVPGLSLIHKRHVKQHHRFFLNEDLAMESPDDFKAVLFPAYLTAFFFIAFSLPAALLLAWLWSDDAALLFLATSLAYYLVYEAAHFICHLPDDSAALRIPGMKRLVTHHRLHHRADLMARANFNFMFPLGDWIFGPRRAGEN
;
A
#
# COMPACT_ATOMS: atom_id res chain seq x y z
N MET A 1 22.73 21.78 -25.38
CA MET A 1 22.60 22.20 -23.97
C MET A 1 22.30 20.97 -23.13
N ARG A 2 23.27 20.49 -22.35
CA ARG A 2 23.03 19.41 -21.36
C ARG A 2 22.37 20.06 -20.15
N GLN A 3 21.14 19.69 -19.83
CA GLN A 3 20.49 20.11 -18.59
C GLN A 3 21.34 19.60 -17.42
N ALA A 4 21.65 20.51 -16.49
CA ALA A 4 22.41 20.19 -15.29
C ALA A 4 21.59 19.20 -14.45
N VAL A 5 22.15 18.01 -14.20
CA VAL A 5 21.57 17.06 -13.25
C VAL A 5 21.68 17.69 -11.85
N PRO A 6 20.57 17.95 -11.15
CA PRO A 6 20.61 18.51 -9.81
C PRO A 6 21.39 17.59 -8.86
N ARG A 7 22.19 18.20 -7.97
CA ARG A 7 23.14 17.53 -7.05
C ARG A 7 22.51 16.50 -6.11
N SER A 8 21.18 16.44 -6.03
CA SER A 8 20.43 15.57 -5.12
C SER A 8 19.82 14.33 -5.80
N GLY A 9 19.92 14.17 -7.12
CA GLY A 9 19.22 13.10 -7.84
C GLY A 9 17.69 13.25 -7.88
N TYR A 10 17.14 14.32 -7.31
CA TYR A 10 15.71 14.67 -7.37
C TYR A 10 15.43 15.66 -8.49
N PRO A 11 14.27 15.54 -9.17
CA PRO A 11 13.81 16.58 -10.09
C PRO A 11 13.61 17.91 -9.35
N ALA A 12 13.79 19.04 -10.04
CA ALA A 12 13.51 20.35 -9.46
C ALA A 12 12.03 20.46 -9.02
N ALA A 13 11.72 21.29 -8.02
CA ALA A 13 10.33 21.47 -7.54
C ALA A 13 9.35 21.81 -8.68
N ALA A 14 9.78 22.65 -9.63
CA ALA A 14 9.01 23.01 -10.82
C ALA A 14 8.72 21.80 -11.74
N GLU A 15 9.64 20.85 -11.86
CA GLU A 15 9.42 19.62 -12.64
C GLU A 15 8.40 18.68 -11.97
N THR A 16 8.36 18.69 -10.64
CA THR A 16 7.41 17.88 -9.86
C THR A 16 6.00 18.45 -10.00
N ALA A 17 5.85 19.77 -9.83
CA ALA A 17 4.58 20.45 -10.06
C ALA A 17 4.05 20.20 -11.48
N ALA A 18 4.91 20.38 -12.51
CA ALA A 18 4.54 20.10 -13.89
C ALA A 18 4.13 18.64 -14.13
N PHE A 19 4.79 17.69 -13.46
CA PHE A 19 4.39 16.28 -13.53
C PHE A 19 3.03 16.02 -12.87
N ARG A 20 2.76 16.63 -11.71
CA ARG A 20 1.48 16.47 -11.02
C ARG A 20 0.32 17.01 -11.87
N ASP A 21 0.51 18.17 -12.50
CA ASP A 21 -0.48 18.76 -13.40
C ASP A 21 -0.70 17.91 -14.65
N ALA A 22 0.37 17.44 -15.29
CA ALA A 22 0.26 16.53 -16.43
C ALA A 22 -0.42 15.20 -16.05
N TYR A 23 -0.10 14.64 -14.87
CA TYR A 23 -0.74 13.43 -14.37
C TYR A 23 -2.26 13.62 -14.20
N ARG A 24 -2.68 14.74 -13.62
CA ARG A 24 -4.10 15.08 -13.45
C ARG A 24 -4.79 15.23 -14.81
N ALA A 25 -4.17 15.93 -15.75
CA ALA A 25 -4.75 16.16 -17.08
C ALA A 25 -4.81 14.90 -17.96
N GLU A 26 -3.79 14.04 -17.92
CA GLU A 26 -3.63 12.94 -18.89
C GLU A 26 -4.03 11.58 -18.34
N ILE A 27 -3.89 11.35 -17.02
CA ILE A 27 -4.05 10.03 -16.41
C ILE A 27 -5.33 9.92 -15.60
N VAL A 28 -5.84 11.02 -15.03
CA VAL A 28 -7.09 11.04 -14.28
C VAL A 28 -8.25 11.29 -15.25
N PRO A 29 -9.15 10.31 -15.52
CA PRO A 29 -10.31 10.54 -16.37
C PRO A 29 -11.27 11.54 -15.75
N GLU A 30 -11.99 12.31 -16.56
CA GLU A 30 -13.03 13.24 -16.09
C GLU A 30 -14.14 12.54 -15.26
N SER A 31 -14.38 11.26 -15.52
CA SER A 31 -15.35 10.44 -14.77
C SER A 31 -14.81 9.92 -13.44
N TYR A 32 -13.55 10.16 -13.11
CA TYR A 32 -12.95 9.70 -11.86
C TYR A 32 -13.46 10.54 -10.69
N SER A 33 -13.74 9.86 -9.59
CA SER A 33 -14.07 10.51 -8.32
C SER A 33 -13.16 9.96 -7.24
N GLY A 34 -12.31 10.81 -6.66
CA GLY A 34 -11.46 10.43 -5.52
C GLY A 34 -12.25 9.82 -4.38
N TRP A 35 -13.32 10.51 -3.95
CA TRP A 35 -14.21 10.00 -2.91
C TRP A 35 -14.98 8.74 -3.31
N GLY A 36 -15.31 8.58 -4.60
CA GLY A 36 -15.85 7.34 -5.14
C GLY A 36 -14.86 6.18 -4.97
N HIS A 37 -13.59 6.39 -5.32
CA HIS A 37 -12.52 5.42 -5.14
C HIS A 37 -12.31 5.09 -3.65
N PHE A 38 -12.22 6.11 -2.80
CA PHE A 38 -12.12 5.94 -1.35
C PHE A 38 -13.26 5.06 -0.79
N ARG A 39 -14.52 5.33 -1.19
CA ARG A 39 -15.67 4.51 -0.77
C ARG A 39 -15.62 3.08 -1.31
N ALA A 40 -15.15 2.89 -2.54
CA ALA A 40 -14.97 1.54 -3.09
C ALA A 40 -13.96 0.73 -2.26
N ILE A 41 -12.87 1.37 -1.84
CA ILE A 41 -11.83 0.75 -1.01
C ILE A 41 -12.36 0.52 0.41
N PHE A 42 -12.62 1.58 1.18
CA PHE A 42 -12.93 1.44 2.61
C PHE A 42 -14.36 0.98 2.87
N GLY A 43 -15.33 1.39 2.03
CA GLY A 43 -16.72 0.94 2.15
C GLY A 43 -16.92 -0.44 1.56
N GLY A 44 -16.46 -0.68 0.32
CA GLY A 44 -16.64 -1.96 -0.36
C GLY A 44 -15.90 -3.11 0.33
N TYR A 45 -14.57 -3.00 0.48
CA TYR A 45 -13.80 -4.06 1.17
C TYR A 45 -14.08 -4.09 2.67
N GLY A 46 -14.43 -2.96 3.28
CA GLY A 46 -14.93 -2.93 4.66
C GLY A 46 -16.22 -3.73 4.84
N ALA A 47 -17.16 -3.64 3.89
CA ALA A 47 -18.37 -4.44 3.93
C ALA A 47 -18.09 -5.94 3.77
N VAL A 48 -17.15 -6.33 2.90
CA VAL A 48 -16.73 -7.73 2.76
C VAL A 48 -16.05 -8.23 4.05
N PHE A 49 -15.19 -7.41 4.65
CA PHE A 49 -14.56 -7.71 5.95
C PHE A 49 -15.62 -7.95 7.04
N LEU A 50 -16.60 -7.05 7.15
CA LEU A 50 -17.69 -7.19 8.12
C LEU A 50 -18.53 -8.43 7.82
N LEU A 51 -18.82 -8.72 6.55
CA LEU A 51 -19.53 -9.93 6.17
C LEU A 51 -18.78 -11.20 6.59
N CYS A 52 -17.45 -11.25 6.41
CA CYS A 52 -16.66 -12.38 6.89
C CYS A 52 -16.80 -12.58 8.41
N LEU A 53 -16.80 -11.50 9.19
CA LEU A 53 -17.01 -11.58 10.64
C LEU A 53 -18.41 -12.02 11.03
N LEU A 54 -19.44 -11.56 10.30
CA LEU A 54 -20.84 -11.91 10.55
C LEU A 54 -21.17 -13.36 10.17
N LEU A 55 -20.40 -13.95 9.26
CA LEU A 55 -20.56 -15.35 8.83
C LEU A 55 -19.81 -16.35 9.71
N LEU A 56 -19.01 -15.90 10.69
CA LEU A 56 -18.37 -16.78 11.66
C LEU A 56 -19.45 -17.44 12.54
N ASP A 57 -19.37 -18.76 12.73
CA ASP A 57 -20.30 -19.50 13.58
C ASP A 57 -19.66 -19.89 14.92
N ARG A 58 -18.71 -20.85 14.91
CA ARG A 58 -18.11 -21.41 16.13
C ARG A 58 -16.62 -21.63 15.98
N VAL A 59 -15.90 -20.51 15.96
CA VAL A 59 -14.44 -20.49 15.98
C VAL A 59 -13.90 -21.29 17.19
N SER A 60 -13.26 -22.41 16.89
CA SER A 60 -12.53 -23.24 17.84
C SER A 60 -11.28 -22.54 18.37
N GLY A 61 -10.78 -22.96 19.53
CA GLY A 61 -9.59 -22.36 20.15
C GLY A 61 -8.35 -22.35 19.25
N TRP A 62 -8.17 -23.38 18.40
CA TRP A 62 -7.03 -23.48 17.50
C TRP A 62 -7.13 -22.59 16.27
N GLU A 63 -8.34 -22.27 15.81
CA GLU A 63 -8.56 -21.40 14.65
C GLU A 63 -8.17 -19.95 14.94
N TRP A 64 -8.09 -19.55 16.22
CA TRP A 64 -7.50 -18.27 16.60
C TRP A 64 -6.00 -18.15 16.31
N ALA A 65 -5.32 -19.23 15.90
CA ALA A 65 -3.99 -19.15 15.32
C ALA A 65 -4.01 -18.62 13.87
N VAL A 66 -5.15 -18.66 13.17
CA VAL A 66 -5.25 -18.19 11.79
C VAL A 66 -4.94 -16.70 11.67
N PRO A 67 -5.51 -15.78 12.47
CA PRO A 67 -5.18 -14.35 12.37
C PRO A 67 -3.68 -14.02 12.52
N PRO A 68 -2.93 -14.47 13.56
CA PRO A 68 -1.52 -14.14 13.65
C PRO A 68 -0.68 -14.75 12.52
N VAL A 69 -0.99 -15.97 12.06
CA VAL A 69 -0.31 -16.56 10.89
C VAL A 69 -0.61 -15.77 9.62
N THR A 70 -1.87 -15.39 9.42
CA THR A 70 -2.32 -14.57 8.27
C THR A 70 -1.67 -13.20 8.29
N PHE A 71 -1.52 -12.58 9.45
CA PHE A 71 -0.82 -11.31 9.61
C PHE A 71 0.64 -11.41 9.14
N LEU A 72 1.36 -12.46 9.57
CA LEU A 72 2.74 -12.69 9.12
C LEU A 72 2.80 -12.94 7.62
N TYR A 73 1.89 -13.76 7.10
CA TYR A 73 1.76 -13.99 5.66
C TYR A 73 1.54 -12.68 4.90
N ALA A 74 0.54 -11.88 5.28
CA ALA A 74 0.21 -10.62 4.63
C ALA A 74 1.37 -9.63 4.70
N ASN A 75 2.08 -9.54 5.82
CA ASN A 75 3.24 -8.67 5.96
C ASN A 75 4.41 -9.07 5.07
N LEU A 76 4.69 -10.37 4.93
CA LEU A 76 5.72 -10.86 4.01
C LEU A 76 5.29 -10.71 2.55
N SER A 77 4.01 -10.91 2.25
CA SER A 77 3.44 -10.64 0.93
C SER A 77 3.55 -9.16 0.55
N GLU A 78 3.29 -8.24 1.49
CA GLU A 78 3.53 -6.81 1.32
C GLU A 78 5.01 -6.56 1.00
N TYR A 79 5.93 -7.09 1.81
CA TYR A 79 7.37 -6.90 1.62
C TYR A 79 7.84 -7.35 0.22
N PHE A 80 7.51 -8.57 -0.17
CA PHE A 80 7.94 -9.14 -1.45
C PHE A 80 7.22 -8.51 -2.64
N GLY A 81 5.91 -8.25 -2.52
CA GLY A 81 5.13 -7.55 -3.52
C GLY A 81 5.68 -6.15 -3.77
N HIS A 82 5.99 -5.43 -2.69
CA HIS A 82 6.56 -4.09 -2.78
C HIS A 82 7.97 -4.11 -3.37
N ARG A 83 8.87 -4.95 -2.83
CA ARG A 83 10.26 -5.05 -3.29
C ARG A 83 10.41 -5.53 -4.74
N PHE A 84 9.60 -6.48 -5.17
CA PHE A 84 9.75 -7.14 -6.46
C PHE A 84 8.70 -6.70 -7.48
N ALA A 85 7.40 -6.83 -7.19
CA ALA A 85 6.35 -6.52 -8.16
C ALA A 85 6.18 -5.00 -8.37
N MET A 86 6.36 -4.19 -7.33
CA MET A 86 6.18 -2.74 -7.39
C MET A 86 7.48 -2.00 -7.73
N HIS A 87 8.65 -2.45 -7.26
CA HIS A 87 9.95 -1.79 -7.53
C HIS A 87 10.79 -2.44 -8.64
N ARG A 88 10.34 -3.54 -9.26
CA ARG A 88 10.99 -4.13 -10.44
C ARG A 88 10.00 -4.39 -11.56
N ARG A 89 10.50 -4.36 -12.79
CA ARG A 89 9.70 -4.74 -13.96
C ARG A 89 9.62 -6.27 -14.04
N VAL A 90 8.51 -6.84 -13.58
CA VAL A 90 8.21 -8.26 -13.71
C VAL A 90 7.25 -8.45 -14.90
N PRO A 91 7.53 -9.37 -15.85
CA PRO A 91 6.61 -9.69 -16.94
C PRO A 91 5.22 -10.06 -16.41
N GLY A 92 4.16 -9.55 -17.04
CA GLY A 92 2.77 -9.74 -16.58
C GLY A 92 2.31 -8.83 -15.44
N LEU A 93 3.24 -8.22 -14.69
CA LEU A 93 2.95 -7.34 -13.54
C LEU A 93 3.48 -5.90 -13.74
N SER A 94 3.90 -5.55 -14.95
CA SER A 94 4.54 -4.26 -15.27
C SER A 94 3.66 -3.04 -14.97
N LEU A 95 2.34 -3.19 -15.00
CA LEU A 95 1.38 -2.16 -14.62
C LEU A 95 1.57 -1.73 -13.15
N ILE A 96 1.82 -2.68 -12.25
CA ILE A 96 2.03 -2.42 -10.82
C ILE A 96 3.27 -1.56 -10.63
N HIS A 97 4.39 -1.93 -11.27
CA HIS A 97 5.60 -1.14 -11.26
C HIS A 97 5.41 0.26 -11.87
N LYS A 98 4.68 0.37 -13.00
CA LYS A 98 4.37 1.68 -13.61
C LYS A 98 3.60 2.56 -12.63
N ARG A 99 2.56 2.03 -11.99
CA ARG A 99 1.74 2.79 -11.03
C ARG A 99 2.54 3.17 -9.78
N HIS A 100 3.38 2.29 -9.28
CA HIS A 100 4.11 2.57 -8.05
C HIS A 100 5.33 3.48 -8.30
N VAL A 101 6.27 3.10 -9.16
CA VAL A 101 7.51 3.87 -9.36
C VAL A 101 7.33 5.07 -10.30
N LYS A 102 6.57 4.90 -11.38
CA LYS A 102 6.44 5.94 -12.43
C LYS A 102 5.27 6.88 -12.23
N GLN A 103 4.35 6.57 -11.31
CA GLN A 103 3.26 7.46 -10.94
C GLN A 103 3.40 7.85 -9.48
N HIS A 104 3.17 6.96 -8.51
CA HIS A 104 3.18 7.31 -7.09
C HIS A 104 4.48 7.97 -6.61
N HIS A 105 5.64 7.33 -6.77
CA HIS A 105 6.95 7.90 -6.36
C HIS A 105 7.38 9.12 -7.18
N ARG A 106 6.87 9.28 -8.40
CA ARG A 106 7.16 10.47 -9.22
C ARG A 106 6.23 11.64 -8.88
N PHE A 107 5.01 11.33 -8.44
CA PHE A 107 3.99 12.29 -8.02
C PHE A 107 4.30 12.83 -6.62
N PHE A 108 4.77 11.96 -5.72
CA PHE A 108 5.10 12.29 -4.33
C PHE A 108 6.59 12.10 -4.09
N LEU A 109 7.29 13.20 -3.81
CA LEU A 109 8.69 13.18 -3.42
C LEU A 109 8.83 13.14 -1.90
N ASN A 110 9.99 12.74 -1.40
CA ASN A 110 10.28 12.71 0.04
C ASN A 110 10.08 14.06 0.75
N GLU A 111 10.22 15.18 0.03
CA GLU A 111 10.01 16.54 0.54
C GLU A 111 8.60 17.09 0.29
N ASP A 112 7.82 16.44 -0.58
CA ASP A 112 6.46 16.85 -0.97
C ASP A 112 5.57 15.59 -1.15
N LEU A 113 5.03 15.11 -0.03
CA LEU A 113 4.14 13.94 0.01
C LEU A 113 2.65 14.29 -0.02
N ALA A 114 2.28 15.56 0.19
CA ALA A 114 0.89 15.90 0.46
C ALA A 114 0.05 15.92 -0.84
N MET A 115 -1.14 15.31 -0.78
CA MET A 115 -2.18 15.49 -1.78
C MET A 115 -2.71 16.92 -1.72
N GLU A 116 -3.07 17.45 -2.88
CA GLU A 116 -3.66 18.79 -3.02
C GLU A 116 -5.16 18.72 -3.35
N SER A 117 -5.63 17.61 -3.92
CA SER A 117 -7.02 17.45 -4.34
C SER A 117 -7.49 15.99 -4.28
N PRO A 118 -8.81 15.73 -4.30
CA PRO A 118 -9.35 14.37 -4.41
C PRO A 118 -8.89 13.60 -5.67
N ASP A 119 -8.47 14.27 -6.73
CA ASP A 119 -7.95 13.60 -7.93
C ASP A 119 -6.64 12.86 -7.66
N ASP A 120 -5.85 13.40 -6.72
CA ASP A 120 -4.58 12.82 -6.29
C ASP A 120 -4.78 11.46 -5.58
N PHE A 121 -6.01 11.13 -5.15
CA PHE A 121 -6.32 9.82 -4.57
C PHE A 121 -6.00 8.71 -5.57
N LYS A 122 -6.02 8.98 -6.88
CA LYS A 122 -5.67 7.99 -7.92
C LYS A 122 -4.19 7.59 -7.86
N ALA A 123 -3.34 8.52 -7.44
CA ALA A 123 -1.90 8.33 -7.30
C ALA A 123 -1.54 7.74 -5.92
N VAL A 124 -2.43 7.82 -4.93
CA VAL A 124 -2.23 7.26 -3.58
C VAL A 124 -2.86 5.89 -3.44
N LEU A 125 -4.19 5.81 -3.60
CA LEU A 125 -4.93 4.60 -3.36
C LEU A 125 -4.63 3.53 -4.41
N PHE A 126 -4.46 2.31 -3.94
CA PHE A 126 -4.38 1.13 -4.77
C PHE A 126 -5.67 0.98 -5.57
N PRO A 127 -5.61 0.81 -6.90
CA PRO A 127 -6.82 0.76 -7.70
C PRO A 127 -7.67 -0.45 -7.33
N ALA A 128 -8.95 -0.22 -7.05
CA ALA A 128 -9.88 -1.25 -6.60
C ALA A 128 -9.90 -2.53 -7.47
N TYR A 129 -9.81 -2.41 -8.80
CA TYR A 129 -9.79 -3.59 -9.67
C TYR A 129 -8.53 -4.46 -9.47
N LEU A 130 -7.40 -3.83 -9.14
CA LEU A 130 -6.15 -4.54 -8.89
C LEU A 130 -6.16 -5.14 -7.49
N THR A 131 -6.72 -4.43 -6.50
CA THR A 131 -7.02 -5.00 -5.18
C THR A 131 -7.87 -6.27 -5.34
N ALA A 132 -8.98 -6.20 -6.10
CA ALA A 132 -9.83 -7.35 -6.38
C ALA A 132 -9.05 -8.49 -7.04
N PHE A 133 -8.22 -8.19 -8.05
CA PHE A 133 -7.35 -9.18 -8.67
C PHE A 133 -6.44 -9.88 -7.66
N PHE A 134 -5.77 -9.15 -6.76
CA PHE A 134 -4.90 -9.77 -5.75
C PHE A 134 -5.68 -10.65 -4.76
N PHE A 135 -6.82 -10.19 -4.27
CA PHE A 135 -7.65 -11.00 -3.39
C PHE A 135 -8.20 -12.25 -4.09
N ILE A 136 -8.63 -12.15 -5.35
CA ILE A 136 -9.14 -13.29 -6.12
C ILE A 136 -8.03 -14.27 -6.50
N ALA A 137 -6.86 -13.77 -6.89
CA ALA A 137 -5.77 -14.62 -7.39
C ALA A 137 -4.95 -15.28 -6.27
N PHE A 138 -4.86 -14.65 -5.09
CA PHE A 138 -3.99 -15.13 -4.01
C PHE A 138 -4.75 -15.46 -2.72
N SER A 139 -5.62 -14.56 -2.24
CA SER A 139 -6.33 -14.78 -0.97
C SER A 139 -7.45 -15.81 -1.08
N LEU A 140 -8.26 -15.75 -2.14
CA LEU A 140 -9.40 -16.66 -2.32
C LEU A 140 -8.95 -18.13 -2.46
N PRO A 141 -7.93 -18.50 -3.27
CA PRO A 141 -7.45 -19.88 -3.33
C PRO A 141 -6.93 -20.38 -1.98
N ALA A 142 -6.22 -19.53 -1.23
CA ALA A 142 -5.74 -19.86 0.11
C ALA A 142 -6.90 -20.07 1.10
N ALA A 143 -7.94 -19.22 1.04
CA ALA A 143 -9.14 -19.37 1.85
C ALA A 143 -9.91 -20.65 1.49
N LEU A 144 -10.09 -20.96 0.21
CA LEU A 144 -10.74 -22.20 -0.24
C LEU A 144 -9.96 -23.44 0.21
N LEU A 145 -8.63 -23.37 0.18
CA LEU A 145 -7.76 -24.43 0.69
C LEU A 145 -7.93 -24.62 2.21
N LEU A 146 -8.01 -23.53 2.99
CA LEU A 146 -8.30 -23.59 4.43
C LEU A 146 -9.69 -24.14 4.72
N ALA A 147 -10.70 -23.76 3.93
CA ALA A 147 -12.05 -24.31 4.04
C ALA A 147 -12.05 -25.82 3.82
N TRP A 148 -11.32 -26.29 2.79
CA TRP A 148 -11.22 -27.71 2.47
C TRP A 148 -10.42 -28.52 3.49
N LEU A 149 -9.33 -27.98 4.02
CA LEU A 149 -8.42 -28.70 4.92
C LEU A 149 -8.77 -28.57 6.40
N TRP A 150 -9.46 -27.51 6.80
CA TRP A 150 -9.67 -27.18 8.20
C TRP A 150 -11.13 -26.86 8.50
N SER A 151 -11.64 -25.71 8.07
CA SER A 151 -13.03 -25.29 8.29
C SER A 151 -13.37 -23.99 7.55
N ASP A 152 -14.67 -23.74 7.39
CA ASP A 152 -15.17 -22.47 6.87
C ASP A 152 -14.80 -21.29 7.79
N ASP A 153 -14.84 -21.47 9.11
CA ASP A 153 -14.45 -20.44 10.09
C ASP A 153 -12.96 -20.06 9.96
N ALA A 154 -12.08 -21.04 9.72
CA ALA A 154 -10.66 -20.78 9.44
C ALA A 154 -10.47 -19.96 8.15
N ALA A 155 -11.22 -20.29 7.10
CA ALA A 155 -11.19 -19.54 5.84
C ALA A 155 -11.71 -18.10 6.01
N LEU A 156 -12.80 -17.91 6.75
CA LEU A 156 -13.38 -16.59 7.05
C LEU A 156 -12.44 -15.75 7.92
N LEU A 157 -11.77 -16.34 8.92
CA LEU A 157 -10.75 -15.65 9.72
C LEU A 157 -9.55 -15.23 8.88
N PHE A 158 -9.09 -16.08 7.96
CA PHE A 158 -8.03 -15.74 7.02
C PHE A 158 -8.43 -14.56 6.12
N LEU A 159 -9.62 -14.60 5.52
CA LEU A 159 -10.11 -13.52 4.66
C LEU A 159 -10.30 -12.22 5.45
N ALA A 160 -10.94 -12.28 6.62
CA ALA A 160 -11.15 -11.12 7.48
C ALA A 160 -9.82 -10.49 7.91
N THR A 161 -8.84 -11.30 8.32
CA THR A 161 -7.52 -10.79 8.73
C THR A 161 -6.75 -10.20 7.55
N SER A 162 -6.82 -10.81 6.38
CA SER A 162 -6.17 -10.31 5.15
C SER A 162 -6.76 -8.95 4.73
N LEU A 163 -8.10 -8.82 4.77
CA LEU A 163 -8.80 -7.57 4.49
C LEU A 163 -8.51 -6.51 5.54
N ALA A 164 -8.50 -6.86 6.82
CA ALA A 164 -8.15 -5.94 7.90
C ALA A 164 -6.72 -5.41 7.72
N TYR A 165 -5.75 -6.29 7.43
CA TYR A 165 -4.37 -5.89 7.16
C TYR A 165 -4.30 -4.88 6.00
N TYR A 166 -4.95 -5.21 4.88
CA TYR A 166 -5.01 -4.34 3.71
C TYR A 166 -5.66 -2.98 4.02
N LEU A 167 -6.82 -2.96 4.68
CA LEU A 167 -7.55 -1.74 5.00
C LEU A 167 -6.75 -0.83 5.95
N VAL A 168 -6.07 -1.40 6.94
CA VAL A 168 -5.23 -0.62 7.85
C VAL A 168 -3.98 -0.09 7.12
N TYR A 169 -3.34 -0.92 6.29
CA TYR A 169 -2.22 -0.49 5.43
C TYR A 169 -2.64 0.71 4.57
N GLU A 170 -3.75 0.57 3.86
CA GLU A 170 -4.23 1.57 2.91
C GLU A 170 -4.67 2.86 3.61
N ALA A 171 -5.33 2.74 4.78
CA ALA A 171 -5.70 3.89 5.59
C ALA A 171 -4.47 4.65 6.09
N ALA A 172 -3.49 3.93 6.64
CA ALA A 172 -2.26 4.54 7.14
C ALA A 172 -1.44 5.17 6.00
N HIS A 173 -1.36 4.53 4.84
CA HIS A 173 -0.71 5.07 3.64
C HIS A 173 -1.41 6.33 3.15
N PHE A 174 -2.74 6.30 3.04
CA PHE A 174 -3.54 7.47 2.68
C PHE A 174 -3.33 8.64 3.65
N ILE A 175 -3.31 8.37 4.96
CA ILE A 175 -3.06 9.39 5.99
C ILE A 175 -1.65 10.01 5.83
N CYS A 176 -0.64 9.23 5.45
CA CYS A 176 0.71 9.74 5.20
C CYS A 176 0.78 10.75 4.04
N HIS A 177 -0.24 10.80 3.19
CA HIS A 177 -0.37 11.74 2.07
C HIS A 177 -1.36 12.87 2.34
N LEU A 178 -1.93 12.97 3.54
CA LEU A 178 -2.74 14.13 3.92
C LEU A 178 -1.87 15.37 4.18
N PRO A 179 -2.43 16.59 4.07
CA PRO A 179 -1.74 17.81 4.46
C PRO A 179 -1.16 17.74 5.88
N ASP A 180 0.01 18.34 6.11
CA ASP A 180 0.78 18.24 7.36
C ASP A 180 0.02 18.75 8.62
N ASP A 181 -1.04 19.55 8.44
CA ASP A 181 -1.91 20.06 9.51
C ASP A 181 -3.12 19.15 9.84
N SER A 182 -3.26 18.02 9.14
CA SER A 182 -4.39 17.11 9.27
C SER A 182 -4.48 16.46 10.65
N ALA A 183 -5.68 16.45 11.23
CA ALA A 183 -5.93 15.85 12.55
C ALA A 183 -5.60 14.34 12.60
N ALA A 184 -5.74 13.61 11.49
CA ALA A 184 -5.43 12.18 11.39
C ALA A 184 -3.94 11.88 11.67
N LEU A 185 -3.04 12.84 11.43
CA LEU A 185 -1.61 12.70 11.74
C LEU A 185 -1.32 12.71 13.26
N ARG A 186 -2.32 13.03 14.09
CA ARG A 186 -2.23 12.97 15.56
C ARG A 186 -2.48 11.56 16.11
N ILE A 187 -2.94 10.62 15.29
CA ILE A 187 -3.09 9.22 15.68
C ILE A 187 -1.72 8.67 16.11
N PRO A 188 -1.61 7.99 17.26
CA PRO A 188 -0.34 7.46 17.74
C PRO A 188 0.36 6.59 16.69
N GLY A 189 1.66 6.82 16.50
CA GLY A 189 2.47 6.11 15.51
C GLY A 189 2.48 6.72 14.11
N MET A 190 1.52 7.56 13.73
CA MET A 190 1.46 8.08 12.35
C MET A 190 2.65 8.96 11.98
N LYS A 191 3.16 9.80 12.89
CA LYS A 191 4.39 10.58 12.63
C LYS A 191 5.58 9.69 12.29
N ARG A 192 5.71 8.52 12.93
CA ARG A 192 6.78 7.55 12.64
C ARG A 192 6.58 6.91 11.27
N LEU A 193 5.34 6.55 10.93
CA LEU A 193 5.00 6.00 9.61
C LEU A 193 5.23 7.03 8.49
N VAL A 194 4.89 8.30 8.69
CA VAL A 194 5.19 9.37 7.74
C VAL A 194 6.70 9.49 7.52
N THR A 195 7.50 9.52 8.59
CA THR A 195 8.97 9.58 8.45
C THR A 195 9.50 8.36 7.70
N HIS A 196 9.04 7.16 8.04
CA HIS A 196 9.43 5.92 7.36
C HIS A 196 9.05 5.93 5.88
N HIS A 197 7.84 6.38 5.57
CA HIS A 197 7.34 6.53 4.20
C HIS A 197 8.12 7.59 3.40
N ARG A 198 8.42 8.74 4.00
CA ARG A 198 9.30 9.77 3.40
C ARG A 198 10.66 9.20 3.06
N LEU A 199 11.25 8.38 3.94
CA LEU A 199 12.52 7.70 3.67
C LEU A 199 12.40 6.70 2.53
N HIS A 200 11.28 5.98 2.42
CA HIS A 200 11.03 5.11 1.28
C HIS A 200 10.87 5.88 -0.03
N HIS A 201 10.27 7.08 -0.03
CA HIS A 201 10.15 7.96 -1.21
C HIS A 201 11.46 8.63 -1.65
N ARG A 202 12.55 8.42 -0.92
CA ARG A 202 13.84 8.97 -1.31
C ARG A 202 14.39 8.26 -2.55
N ALA A 203 14.78 9.02 -3.57
CA ALA A 203 15.23 8.48 -4.86
C ALA A 203 16.45 7.54 -4.74
N ASP A 204 17.33 7.76 -3.76
CA ASP A 204 18.50 6.94 -3.48
C ASP A 204 18.18 5.64 -2.71
N LEU A 205 17.01 5.57 -2.04
CA LEU A 205 16.61 4.46 -1.17
C LEU A 205 15.44 3.63 -1.70
N MET A 206 14.51 4.22 -2.45
CA MET A 206 13.22 3.63 -2.81
C MET A 206 13.31 2.24 -3.46
N ALA A 207 14.36 2.00 -4.24
CA ALA A 207 14.58 0.73 -4.93
C ALA A 207 15.41 -0.30 -4.13
N ARG A 208 15.84 0.03 -2.91
CA ARG A 208 16.85 -0.74 -2.15
C ARG A 208 16.45 -1.09 -0.71
N ALA A 209 15.60 -0.29 -0.06
CA ALA A 209 15.27 -0.46 1.36
C ALA A 209 13.84 0.03 1.72
N ASN A 210 13.39 -0.32 2.92
CA ASN A 210 12.13 0.12 3.53
C ASN A 210 10.90 -0.32 2.72
N PHE A 211 10.84 -1.60 2.36
CA PHE A 211 9.74 -2.14 1.54
C PHE A 211 8.51 -2.52 2.35
N ASN A 212 8.63 -2.81 3.64
CA ASN A 212 7.45 -2.82 4.48
C ASN A 212 7.06 -1.40 4.85
N PHE A 213 5.79 -1.05 4.72
CA PHE A 213 5.25 0.24 5.06
C PHE A 213 4.92 0.33 6.56
N MET A 214 4.09 -0.58 7.09
CA MET A 214 3.62 -0.49 8.49
C MET A 214 4.53 -1.24 9.47
N PHE A 215 4.69 -2.55 9.28
CA PHE A 215 5.45 -3.41 10.20
C PHE A 215 6.69 -3.92 9.49
N PRO A 216 7.90 -3.56 9.93
CA PRO A 216 9.14 -3.81 9.18
C PRO A 216 9.67 -5.24 9.30
N LEU A 217 8.81 -6.27 9.37
CA LEU A 217 9.28 -7.65 9.61
C LEU A 217 10.09 -8.18 8.43
N GLY A 218 9.60 -8.02 7.20
CA GLY A 218 10.34 -8.40 6.00
C GLY A 218 11.61 -7.57 5.80
N ASP A 219 11.60 -6.27 6.12
CA ASP A 219 12.81 -5.44 6.12
C ASP A 219 13.83 -5.91 7.18
N TRP A 220 13.39 -6.37 8.35
CA TRP A 220 14.29 -6.90 9.38
C TRP A 220 14.87 -8.27 9.01
N ILE A 221 14.06 -9.14 8.39
CA ILE A 221 14.47 -10.50 8.03
C ILE A 221 15.32 -10.51 6.75
N PHE A 222 14.98 -9.70 5.75
CA PHE A 222 15.53 -9.77 4.39
C PHE A 222 16.16 -8.46 3.88
N GLY A 223 15.98 -7.35 4.60
CA GLY A 223 16.55 -6.07 4.24
C GLY A 223 18.07 -6.05 4.46
N PRO A 224 18.80 -5.17 3.75
CA PRO A 224 20.18 -4.91 4.11
C PRO A 224 20.23 -4.39 5.56
N ARG A 225 21.17 -4.89 6.38
CA ARG A 225 21.42 -4.35 7.72
C ARG A 225 21.55 -2.83 7.59
N ARG A 226 20.71 -2.06 8.31
CA ARG A 226 20.73 -0.60 8.30
C ARG A 226 22.17 -0.13 8.53
N ALA A 227 22.76 0.54 7.54
CA ALA A 227 23.96 1.31 7.79
C ALA A 227 23.52 2.59 8.53
N GLY A 228 23.84 2.70 9.82
CA GLY A 228 23.86 3.99 10.52
C GLY A 228 22.61 4.37 11.34
N GLU A 229 22.10 3.47 12.17
CA GLU A 229 21.51 3.88 13.46
C GLU A 229 22.54 3.57 14.57
N ASN A 230 23.58 4.42 14.63
CA ASN A 230 24.41 4.68 15.81
C ASN A 230 24.35 6.19 16.06
#